data_AF-A0A3N5QXQ0-F1
#
_entry.id   AF-A0A3N5QXQ0-F1
#
_cell.length_a   1.000
_cell.length_b   1.000
_cell.length_c   1.000
_cell.angle_alpha   90.00
_cell.angle_beta   90.00
_cell.angle_gamma   90.00
#
_symmetry.space_group_name_H-M   'P 1'
#
loop_
_entity.id
_entity.type
_entity.pdbx_description
1 polymer ?
#
loop_
_entity_poly.entity_id
_entity_poly.type
_entity_poly.pdbx_seq_one_letter_code
_entity_poly.pdbx_strand_id
1 'polypeptide(L)'
;MNLLQGANAKLIRLFRALKDRLRPKSGNILIYLVMVMLIFGVLGVTMATLFSTSISSSATDNDQRRALYLSESGTRYAMSELRHRGFLDSVIDPLNQTLFNLPPSGAFDLNVLSYWFEFASGPDIPGSGTGTITVDIPKGEIPQVSWLSAQGNLFLVQCNYTNQINPQSEQNPLDAARAIVTGFTIDPLNRTTLDINLTDDGIDGFAQPYRNAPLCFAVKPYSDQLIVPFSELRVDAAAKDIFPKTDGAIEVNRRPLFYKNAVDRGSYIELTDITFASWDPLYAAPLEQVRQASDYVILSPRNYLVLSQGLSSNVTFGGDMAHSMAVARQTAGGEAPDIGPDNLDYSETGDFQQTESTPNFIQLNETEKSITIGGGSDNRLGSVLFRDTRNIGGTRNFCSNGSCLFDQGIRVFFTVEYTGSGDGFVFSLINGNPSKNDAASAGDDIERSEMLGYSGDSRLAISPTGPSDFLDNSGPTTTPGGTIVRGLIPPKIGLEFDAK
;
A
#
# COMPACT_ATOMS: atom_id res chain seq x y z
N MET A 1 31.36 30.25 20.39
CA MET A 1 32.56 30.17 19.53
C MET A 1 33.81 30.87 20.12
N ASN A 2 33.99 30.95 21.46
CA ASN A 2 35.15 31.62 22.10
C ASN A 2 35.83 30.80 23.23
N LEU A 3 35.48 29.53 23.43
CA LEU A 3 36.07 28.67 24.49
C LEU A 3 37.12 27.68 23.96
N LEU A 4 37.22 27.47 22.64
CA LEU A 4 38.14 26.51 22.00
C LEU A 4 39.50 27.11 21.58
N GLN A 5 39.65 28.44 21.53
CA GLN A 5 40.93 29.07 21.16
C GLN A 5 41.95 29.13 22.32
N GLY A 6 41.49 29.14 23.58
CA GLY A 6 42.37 29.24 24.75
C GLY A 6 43.12 27.95 25.11
N ALA A 7 42.55 26.78 24.82
CA ALA A 7 43.14 25.49 25.15
C ALA A 7 44.33 25.13 24.23
N ASN A 8 44.26 25.48 22.95
CA ASN A 8 45.29 25.18 21.96
C ASN A 8 46.61 25.93 22.21
N ALA A 9 46.55 27.19 22.68
CA ALA A 9 47.76 27.97 22.94
C ALA A 9 48.57 27.45 24.15
N LYS A 10 47.90 26.90 25.17
CA LYS A 10 48.57 26.28 26.33
C LYS A 10 49.20 24.93 25.96
N LEU A 11 48.53 24.12 25.14
CA LEU A 11 49.04 22.82 24.71
C LEU A 11 50.31 22.97 23.85
N ILE A 12 50.32 23.93 22.92
CA ILE A 12 51.48 24.18 22.04
C ILE A 12 52.69 24.69 22.83
N ARG A 13 52.48 25.51 23.87
CA ARG A 13 53.57 25.96 24.75
C ARG A 13 54.14 24.82 25.61
N LEU A 14 53.29 23.89 26.05
CA LEU A 14 53.73 22.71 26.80
C LEU A 14 54.59 21.77 25.94
N PHE A 15 54.19 21.55 24.68
CA PHE A 15 54.96 20.74 23.72
C PHE A 15 56.31 21.35 23.37
N ARG A 16 56.40 22.69 23.29
CA ARG A 16 57.68 23.38 23.00
C ARG A 16 58.65 23.30 24.19
N ALA A 17 58.15 23.39 25.42
CA ALA A 17 58.97 23.26 26.63
C ALA A 17 59.51 21.83 26.86
N LEU A 18 58.80 20.80 26.39
CA LEU A 18 59.23 19.40 26.47
C LEU A 18 60.30 19.04 25.42
N LYS A 19 60.29 19.72 24.26
CA LYS A 19 61.25 19.49 23.17
C LYS A 19 62.68 19.92 23.55
N ASP A 20 62.83 20.97 24.35
CA ASP A 20 64.14 21.55 24.67
C ASP A 20 64.89 20.82 25.80
N ARG A 21 64.24 19.88 26.51
CA ARG A 21 64.86 19.09 27.61
C ARG A 21 65.41 17.73 27.19
N LEU A 22 65.30 17.33 25.92
CA LEU A 22 65.72 16.02 25.45
C LEU A 22 67.00 16.13 24.61
N ARG A 23 68.15 16.29 25.28
CA ARG A 23 69.45 15.95 24.68
C ARG A 23 69.72 14.46 24.84
N PRO A 24 70.38 13.82 23.87
CA PRO A 24 70.44 12.37 23.79
C PRO A 24 71.45 11.81 24.77
N LYS A 25 70.96 11.13 25.81
CA LYS A 25 71.68 10.04 26.44
C LYS A 25 70.75 8.83 26.44
N SER A 26 71.32 7.72 25.98
CA SER A 26 70.73 6.39 25.90
C SER A 26 69.80 6.06 27.07
N GLY A 27 68.53 5.77 26.77
CA GLY A 27 67.53 5.29 27.73
C GLY A 27 66.19 6.01 27.63
N ASN A 28 65.51 5.97 26.48
CA ASN A 28 64.21 6.65 26.33
C ASN A 28 63.14 5.87 25.56
N ILE A 29 63.23 4.54 25.56
CA ILE A 29 62.20 3.67 24.99
C ILE A 29 60.88 3.79 25.79
N LEU A 30 60.98 4.01 27.11
CA LEU A 30 59.83 4.15 27.99
C LEU A 30 58.97 5.38 27.62
N ILE A 31 59.61 6.51 27.32
CA ILE A 31 58.90 7.74 26.93
C ILE A 31 58.19 7.57 25.59
N TYR A 32 58.80 6.83 24.66
CA TYR A 32 58.18 6.53 23.37
C TYR A 32 56.94 5.64 23.54
N LEU A 33 57.01 4.64 24.42
CA LEU A 33 55.90 3.73 24.71
C LEU A 33 54.72 4.46 25.38
N VAL A 34 55.00 5.36 26.32
CA VAL A 34 53.98 6.18 26.99
C VAL A 34 53.32 7.13 26.00
N MET A 35 54.07 7.76 25.08
CA MET A 35 53.50 8.62 24.04
C MET A 35 52.59 7.84 23.07
N VAL A 36 52.99 6.64 22.65
CA VAL A 36 52.19 5.80 21.76
C VAL A 36 50.89 5.34 22.44
N MET A 37 50.94 4.90 23.70
CA MET A 37 49.74 4.55 24.47
C MET A 37 48.79 5.74 24.64
N LEU A 38 49.31 6.95 24.83
CA LEU A 38 48.50 8.16 24.97
C LEU A 38 47.82 8.54 23.65
N ILE A 39 48.52 8.40 22.51
CA ILE A 39 47.93 8.62 21.18
C ILE A 39 46.82 7.61 20.91
N PHE A 40 47.05 6.31 21.12
CA PHE A 40 46.02 5.29 20.93
C PHE A 40 44.84 5.43 21.89
N GLY A 41 45.08 5.86 23.13
CA GLY A 41 44.02 6.17 24.09
C GLY A 41 43.13 7.33 23.63
N VAL A 42 43.72 8.43 23.15
CA VAL A 42 42.95 9.56 22.59
C VAL A 42 42.21 9.16 21.32
N LEU A 43 42.85 8.41 20.42
CA LEU A 43 42.22 7.92 19.18
C LEU A 43 41.03 7.01 19.49
N GLY A 44 41.20 6.08 20.44
CA GLY A 44 40.16 5.15 20.88
C GLY A 44 38.95 5.87 21.48
N VAL A 45 39.17 6.89 22.33
CA VAL A 45 38.08 7.70 22.89
C VAL A 45 37.36 8.47 21.78
N THR A 46 38.08 9.09 20.83
CA THR A 46 37.45 9.82 19.73
C THR A 46 36.63 8.92 18.81
N MET A 47 37.11 7.71 18.51
CA MET A 47 36.36 6.72 17.72
C MET A 47 35.14 6.21 18.49
N ALA A 48 35.27 5.91 19.78
CA ALA A 48 34.14 5.50 20.62
C ALA A 48 33.06 6.59 20.70
N THR A 49 33.44 7.87 20.81
CA THR A 49 32.47 8.97 20.77
C THR A 49 31.80 9.11 19.42
N LEU A 50 32.51 8.92 18.30
CA LEU A 50 31.92 8.98 16.95
C LEU A 50 30.94 7.82 16.70
N PHE A 51 31.29 6.59 17.14
CA PHE A 51 30.39 5.44 17.07
C PHE A 51 29.18 5.60 18.01
N SER A 52 29.38 6.13 19.22
CA SER A 52 28.29 6.38 20.16
C SER A 52 27.35 7.49 19.65
N THR A 53 27.86 8.55 19.01
CA THR A 53 27.01 9.58 18.39
C THR A 53 26.21 9.05 17.21
N SER A 54 26.78 8.15 16.39
CA SER A 54 26.09 7.55 15.25
C SER A 54 24.96 6.60 15.66
N ILE A 55 25.12 5.89 16.78
CA ILE A 55 24.04 5.05 17.36
C ILE A 55 22.98 5.92 18.07
N SER A 56 23.35 7.11 18.58
CA SER A 56 22.43 7.99 19.32
C SER A 56 21.65 9.02 18.46
N SER A 57 21.82 9.06 17.14
CA SER A 57 21.16 10.09 16.30
C SER A 57 19.70 9.81 15.91
N SER A 58 19.08 8.77 16.45
CA SER A 58 17.66 8.45 16.23
C SER A 58 16.91 8.15 17.52
N ALA A 59 16.88 9.10 18.45
CA ALA A 59 16.09 9.00 19.68
C ALA A 59 15.31 10.29 19.98
N THR A 60 14.86 10.99 18.93
CA THR A 60 13.77 11.97 19.02
C THR A 60 12.67 11.50 18.08
N ASP A 61 11.42 11.50 18.55
CA ASP A 61 10.26 11.16 17.73
C ASP A 61 10.29 11.96 16.43
N ASN A 62 10.44 11.27 15.30
CA ASN A 62 10.30 11.89 14.00
C ASN A 62 8.82 11.88 13.63
N ASP A 63 8.06 12.77 14.27
CA ASP A 63 6.61 12.92 14.09
C ASP A 63 6.23 13.06 12.61
N GLN A 64 7.10 13.64 11.78
CA GLN A 64 6.88 13.77 10.34
C GLN A 64 6.95 12.42 9.62
N ARG A 65 7.94 11.59 9.92
CA ARG A 65 8.00 10.22 9.38
C ARG A 65 6.87 9.35 9.91
N ARG A 66 6.50 9.52 11.19
CA ARG A 66 5.38 8.79 11.78
C ARG A 66 4.07 9.17 11.09
N ALA A 67 3.78 10.45 10.91
CA ALA A 67 2.60 10.93 10.18
C ALA A 67 2.56 10.40 8.73
N LEU A 68 3.70 10.36 8.04
CA LEU A 68 3.80 9.73 6.71
C LEU A 68 3.40 8.25 6.74
N TYR A 69 4.00 7.45 7.63
CA TYR A 69 3.67 6.03 7.73
C TYR A 69 2.23 5.78 8.17
N LEU A 70 1.68 6.64 9.03
CA LEU A 70 0.26 6.57 9.43
C LEU A 70 -0.67 6.82 8.25
N SER A 71 -0.36 7.81 7.41
CA SER A 71 -1.11 8.08 6.17
C SER A 71 -1.05 6.90 5.20
N GLU A 72 0.15 6.33 4.98
CA GLU A 72 0.30 5.15 4.12
C GLU A 72 -0.47 3.94 4.66
N SER A 73 -0.41 3.70 5.96
CA SER A 73 -1.16 2.65 6.64
C SER A 73 -2.67 2.86 6.52
N GLY A 74 -3.16 4.09 6.70
CA GLY A 74 -4.57 4.41 6.58
C GLY A 74 -5.10 4.14 5.17
N THR A 75 -4.39 4.59 4.14
CA THR A 75 -4.79 4.32 2.75
C THR A 75 -4.83 2.81 2.46
N ARG A 76 -3.86 2.05 2.96
CA ARG A 76 -3.82 0.58 2.82
C ARG A 76 -4.96 -0.11 3.58
N TYR A 77 -5.26 0.36 4.80
CA TYR A 77 -6.35 -0.16 5.61
C TYR A 77 -7.71 0.05 4.93
N ALA A 78 -7.99 1.27 4.48
CA ALA A 78 -9.23 1.58 3.75
C ALA A 78 -9.38 0.73 2.49
N MET A 79 -8.29 0.55 1.72
CA MET A 79 -8.31 -0.34 0.56
C MET A 79 -8.65 -1.78 0.91
N SER A 80 -8.09 -2.29 2.02
CA SER A 80 -8.40 -3.63 2.51
C SER A 80 -9.89 -3.76 2.84
N GLU A 81 -10.44 -2.79 3.57
CA GLU A 81 -11.87 -2.78 3.93
C GLU A 81 -12.77 -2.71 2.70
N LEU A 82 -12.47 -1.83 1.74
CA LEU A 82 -13.26 -1.68 0.50
C LEU A 82 -13.21 -2.94 -0.38
N ARG A 83 -12.06 -3.60 -0.43
CA ARG A 83 -11.88 -4.86 -1.17
C ARG A 83 -12.59 -6.03 -0.50
N HIS A 84 -12.49 -6.12 0.82
CA HIS A 84 -13.06 -7.22 1.59
C HIS A 84 -14.58 -7.10 1.75
N ARG A 85 -15.07 -5.93 2.17
CA ARG A 85 -16.48 -5.70 2.56
C ARG A 85 -17.28 -4.98 1.47
N GLY A 86 -16.62 -4.49 0.43
CA GLY A 86 -17.23 -3.81 -0.71
C GLY A 86 -17.37 -2.30 -0.53
N PHE A 87 -18.07 -1.69 -1.50
CA PHE A 87 -18.21 -0.23 -1.65
C PHE A 87 -19.59 0.27 -1.22
N LEU A 88 -20.17 -0.35 -0.20
CA LEU A 88 -21.48 0.04 0.33
C LEU A 88 -21.34 1.22 1.28
N ASP A 89 -22.39 2.01 1.41
CA ASP A 89 -22.50 3.13 2.37
C ASP A 89 -22.19 2.68 3.80
N SER A 90 -22.64 1.48 4.18
CA SER A 90 -22.36 0.87 5.49
C SER A 90 -20.89 0.56 5.75
N VAL A 91 -20.03 0.62 4.73
CA VAL A 91 -18.56 0.47 4.83
C VAL A 91 -17.89 1.82 4.67
N ILE A 92 -18.27 2.60 3.65
CA ILE A 92 -17.64 3.89 3.33
C ILE A 92 -17.91 4.94 4.40
N ASP A 93 -19.16 5.07 4.88
CA ASP A 93 -19.52 6.12 5.81
C ASP A 93 -18.77 5.97 7.15
N PRO A 94 -18.64 4.77 7.75
CA PRO A 94 -17.77 4.57 8.92
C PRO A 94 -16.30 4.89 8.66
N LEU A 95 -15.75 4.53 7.50
CA LEU A 95 -14.35 4.88 7.17
C LEU A 95 -14.16 6.40 7.16
N ASN A 96 -15.08 7.15 6.56
CA ASN A 96 -15.02 8.61 6.46
C ASN A 96 -15.28 9.35 7.79
N GLN A 97 -15.97 8.71 8.74
CA GLN A 97 -16.38 9.34 10.00
C GLN A 97 -15.49 8.97 11.19
N THR A 98 -14.60 7.99 11.03
CA THR A 98 -13.81 7.44 12.13
C THR A 98 -12.39 7.99 12.12
N LEU A 99 -11.95 8.53 13.26
CA LEU A 99 -10.53 8.77 13.54
C LEU A 99 -9.92 7.49 14.12
N PHE A 100 -8.98 6.88 13.40
CA PHE A 100 -8.33 5.64 13.81
C PHE A 100 -7.11 5.95 14.68
N ASN A 101 -7.21 5.64 15.97
CA ASN A 101 -6.14 5.90 16.93
C ASN A 101 -5.19 4.70 17.02
N LEU A 102 -3.89 4.97 16.98
CA LEU A 102 -2.81 4.00 17.12
C LEU A 102 -1.96 4.36 18.35
N PRO A 103 -2.23 3.74 19.51
CA PRO A 103 -1.42 3.94 20.72
C PRO A 103 0.06 3.58 20.48
N PRO A 104 1.02 4.21 21.18
CA PRO A 104 0.84 5.22 22.24
C PRO A 104 0.65 6.65 21.72
N SER A 105 0.97 6.93 20.46
CA SER A 105 0.78 8.26 19.86
C SER A 105 0.74 8.16 18.33
N GLY A 106 -0.41 8.52 17.77
CA GLY A 106 -0.64 8.49 16.34
C GLY A 106 -2.11 8.29 16.04
N ALA A 107 -2.59 8.89 14.97
CA ALA A 107 -3.88 8.58 14.41
C ALA A 107 -3.82 8.74 12.89
N PHE A 108 -4.81 8.19 12.20
CA PHE A 108 -5.09 8.60 10.83
C PHE A 108 -6.60 8.80 10.65
N ASP A 109 -6.95 9.77 9.83
CA ASP A 109 -8.29 9.89 9.27
C ASP A 109 -8.33 9.31 7.86
N LEU A 110 -9.54 9.11 7.35
CA LEU A 110 -9.78 8.63 6.01
C LEU A 110 -10.85 9.48 5.34
N ASN A 111 -10.70 9.61 4.03
CA ASN A 111 -11.69 10.20 3.15
C ASN A 111 -11.73 9.41 1.85
N VAL A 112 -12.72 8.55 1.73
CA VAL A 112 -13.09 7.79 0.55
C VAL A 112 -14.05 8.64 -0.27
N LEU A 113 -13.50 9.21 -1.33
CA LEU A 113 -14.14 10.17 -2.24
C LEU A 113 -14.68 9.46 -3.50
N SER A 114 -15.91 9.77 -3.92
CA SER A 114 -16.47 9.31 -5.20
C SER A 114 -15.97 10.13 -6.39
N TYR A 115 -15.76 9.48 -7.55
CA TYR A 115 -15.40 10.14 -8.82
C TYR A 115 -16.60 10.50 -9.72
N TRP A 116 -17.82 10.32 -9.24
CA TRP A 116 -19.05 10.71 -9.92
C TRP A 116 -19.84 11.69 -9.06
N PHE A 117 -20.78 12.37 -9.69
CA PHE A 117 -21.57 13.42 -9.05
C PHE A 117 -23.07 13.18 -9.20
N GLU A 118 -23.85 13.86 -8.38
CA GLU A 118 -25.30 13.92 -8.48
C GLU A 118 -25.77 15.38 -8.51
N PHE A 119 -26.98 15.67 -8.99
CA PHE A 119 -27.45 17.06 -8.99
C PHE A 119 -27.84 17.52 -7.59
N ALA A 120 -27.28 18.67 -7.18
CA ALA A 120 -27.73 19.38 -5.99
C ALA A 120 -29.16 19.88 -6.20
N SER A 121 -30.12 19.21 -5.54
CA SER A 121 -31.55 19.55 -5.48
C SER A 121 -32.15 20.33 -6.67
N GLY A 122 -32.49 19.63 -7.75
CA GLY A 122 -33.32 20.16 -8.87
C GLY A 122 -32.54 21.11 -9.80
N PRO A 123 -32.18 20.67 -11.01
CA PRO A 123 -31.25 21.44 -11.79
C PRO A 123 -31.97 22.57 -12.55
N ASP A 124 -31.69 23.82 -12.17
CA ASP A 124 -31.86 24.96 -13.09
C ASP A 124 -30.71 24.91 -14.10
N ILE A 125 -30.72 23.89 -14.99
CA ILE A 125 -29.79 23.90 -16.12
C ILE A 125 -30.20 25.05 -17.01
N PRO A 126 -29.30 25.98 -17.33
CA PRO A 126 -29.59 26.99 -18.34
C PRO A 126 -29.98 26.25 -19.61
N GLY A 127 -31.19 26.48 -20.12
CA GLY A 127 -31.75 25.77 -21.29
C GLY A 127 -30.92 25.88 -22.59
N SER A 128 -29.79 26.59 -22.55
CA SER A 128 -28.78 26.73 -23.59
C SER A 128 -27.56 25.82 -23.40
N GLY A 129 -27.54 24.91 -22.42
CA GLY A 129 -26.37 24.05 -22.13
C GLY A 129 -25.11 24.80 -21.67
N THR A 130 -25.23 26.11 -21.40
CA THR A 130 -24.11 27.00 -21.06
C THR A 130 -24.40 27.69 -19.73
N GLY A 131 -23.47 27.57 -18.79
CA GLY A 131 -23.53 28.20 -17.47
C GLY A 131 -22.96 27.31 -16.38
N THR A 132 -23.19 27.67 -15.13
CA THR A 132 -22.67 26.93 -13.98
C THR A 132 -23.75 26.03 -13.40
N ILE A 133 -23.41 24.78 -13.14
CA ILE A 133 -24.24 23.86 -12.37
C ILE A 133 -23.52 23.51 -11.06
N THR A 134 -24.29 23.31 -10.00
CA THR A 134 -23.80 22.79 -8.73
C THR A 134 -24.14 21.30 -8.64
N VAL A 135 -23.14 20.48 -8.36
CA VAL A 135 -23.29 19.03 -8.20
C VAL A 135 -22.87 18.60 -6.81
N ASP A 136 -23.57 17.62 -6.26
CA ASP A 136 -23.25 16.96 -5.01
C ASP A 136 -22.23 15.83 -5.26
N ILE A 137 -21.36 15.62 -4.28
CA ILE A 137 -20.44 14.50 -4.22
C ILE A 137 -21.03 13.46 -3.27
N PRO A 138 -21.44 12.28 -3.78
CA PRO A 138 -22.16 11.30 -2.97
C PRO A 138 -21.34 10.72 -1.81
N LYS A 139 -20.01 10.62 -1.97
CA LYS A 139 -19.11 10.03 -0.97
C LYS A 139 -17.87 10.88 -0.76
N GLY A 140 -17.54 11.13 0.51
CA GLY A 140 -16.34 11.84 0.92
C GLY A 140 -16.40 13.35 0.67
N GLU A 141 -15.25 14.00 0.83
CA GLU A 141 -15.09 15.45 0.67
C GLU A 141 -13.96 15.78 -0.32
N ILE A 142 -14.09 16.87 -1.07
CA ILE A 142 -13.02 17.34 -1.95
C ILE A 142 -11.84 17.83 -1.09
N PRO A 143 -10.60 17.36 -1.29
CA PRO A 143 -9.41 17.90 -0.60
C PRO A 143 -9.25 19.42 -0.82
N GLN A 144 -8.72 20.14 0.18
CA GLN A 144 -8.62 21.61 0.13
C GLN A 144 -7.74 22.16 -1.01
N VAL A 145 -6.89 21.33 -1.59
CA VAL A 145 -6.05 21.71 -2.73
C VAL A 145 -6.81 21.43 -4.02
N SER A 146 -7.01 22.45 -4.84
CA SER A 146 -7.61 22.30 -6.16
C SER A 146 -6.76 21.34 -7.01
N TRP A 147 -7.37 20.26 -7.46
CA TRP A 147 -6.74 19.20 -8.25
C TRP A 147 -7.32 19.08 -9.66
N LEU A 148 -8.45 19.75 -9.90
CA LEU A 148 -9.13 19.77 -11.19
C LEU A 148 -8.61 20.96 -12.00
N SER A 149 -7.96 20.66 -13.12
CA SER A 149 -7.73 21.65 -14.17
C SER A 149 -8.72 21.41 -15.30
N ALA A 150 -9.46 22.44 -15.71
CA ALA A 150 -10.29 22.32 -16.90
C ALA A 150 -9.37 22.36 -18.12
N GLN A 151 -9.38 21.27 -18.88
CA GLN A 151 -8.70 21.17 -20.16
C GLN A 151 -9.75 21.11 -21.28
N GLY A 152 -9.43 21.68 -22.44
CA GLY A 152 -10.29 21.56 -23.62
C GLY A 152 -10.52 20.08 -23.96
N ASN A 153 -11.73 19.73 -24.40
CA ASN A 153 -12.19 18.35 -24.69
C ASN A 153 -12.53 17.47 -23.48
N LEU A 154 -12.71 18.06 -22.30
CA LEU A 154 -13.39 17.39 -21.19
C LEU A 154 -14.90 17.56 -21.31
N PHE A 155 -15.64 16.47 -21.16
CA PHE A 155 -17.09 16.45 -21.22
C PHE A 155 -17.69 16.04 -19.89
N LEU A 156 -18.83 16.62 -19.53
CA LEU A 156 -19.71 16.11 -18.49
C LEU A 156 -20.86 15.36 -19.14
N VAL A 157 -21.13 14.15 -18.68
CA VAL A 157 -22.11 13.24 -19.28
C VAL A 157 -22.98 12.59 -18.22
N GLN A 158 -24.23 12.27 -18.54
CA GLN A 158 -25.09 11.47 -17.66
C GLN A 158 -24.79 9.97 -17.88
N CYS A 159 -24.15 9.31 -16.91
CA CYS A 159 -23.57 7.98 -17.12
C CYS A 159 -24.62 6.88 -17.38
N ASN A 160 -25.85 7.06 -16.88
CA ASN A 160 -26.93 6.08 -17.03
C ASN A 160 -27.90 6.38 -18.21
N TYR A 161 -27.66 7.44 -19.00
CA TYR A 161 -28.58 7.82 -20.06
C TYR A 161 -28.36 6.99 -21.33
N THR A 162 -28.80 5.73 -21.23
CA THR A 162 -28.90 4.81 -22.36
C THR A 162 -30.11 5.18 -23.22
N ASN A 163 -29.95 5.14 -24.54
CA ASN A 163 -31.06 5.28 -25.48
C ASN A 163 -32.06 4.13 -25.26
N GLN A 164 -33.09 4.36 -24.45
CA GLN A 164 -34.11 3.34 -24.13
C GLN A 164 -34.93 2.90 -25.36
N ILE A 165 -34.81 3.61 -26.49
CA ILE A 165 -35.60 3.36 -27.70
C ILE A 165 -34.86 2.40 -28.65
N ASN A 166 -33.54 2.25 -28.55
CA ASN A 166 -32.79 1.30 -29.37
C ASN A 166 -31.50 0.79 -28.68
N PRO A 167 -31.45 -0.47 -28.20
CA PRO A 167 -30.24 -1.10 -27.68
C PRO A 167 -29.10 -1.17 -28.72
N GLN A 168 -29.40 -0.99 -30.01
CA GLN A 168 -28.46 -1.00 -31.13
C GLN A 168 -28.00 0.40 -31.57
N SER A 169 -28.47 1.50 -30.97
CA SER A 169 -27.89 2.82 -31.31
C SER A 169 -26.48 2.92 -30.74
N GLU A 170 -25.48 2.98 -31.62
CA GLU A 170 -24.04 2.99 -31.28
C GLU A 170 -23.59 4.22 -30.47
N GLN A 171 -24.43 5.26 -30.34
CA GLN A 171 -24.06 6.53 -29.71
C GLN A 171 -24.24 6.47 -28.18
N ASN A 172 -23.13 6.56 -27.45
CA ASN A 172 -23.08 6.69 -25.99
C ASN A 172 -21.95 7.66 -25.59
N PRO A 173 -22.24 8.76 -24.87
CA PRO A 173 -23.56 9.25 -24.45
C PRO A 173 -24.39 9.80 -25.62
N LEU A 174 -25.70 9.98 -25.40
CA LEU A 174 -26.57 10.72 -26.30
C LEU A 174 -26.15 12.21 -26.38
N ASP A 175 -26.36 12.84 -27.54
CA ASP A 175 -25.94 14.23 -27.78
C ASP A 175 -26.59 15.21 -26.78
N ALA A 176 -27.87 15.02 -26.46
CA ALA A 176 -28.57 15.82 -25.45
C ALA A 176 -28.14 15.55 -23.98
N ALA A 177 -27.27 14.57 -23.74
CA ALA A 177 -26.85 14.14 -22.41
C ALA A 177 -25.37 14.43 -22.14
N ARG A 178 -24.76 15.35 -22.90
CA ARG A 178 -23.38 15.81 -22.70
C ARG A 178 -23.23 17.33 -22.80
N ALA A 179 -22.20 17.85 -22.14
CA ALA A 179 -21.79 19.25 -22.20
C ALA A 179 -20.26 19.35 -22.14
N ILE A 180 -19.68 20.41 -22.67
CA ILE A 180 -18.24 20.66 -22.56
C ILE A 180 -17.97 21.34 -21.22
N VAL A 181 -16.99 20.83 -20.48
CA VAL A 181 -16.52 21.42 -19.23
C VAL A 181 -15.47 22.49 -19.53
N THR A 182 -15.67 23.68 -18.97
CA THR A 182 -14.82 24.85 -19.17
C THR A 182 -14.11 25.31 -17.89
N GLY A 183 -14.56 24.82 -16.73
CA GLY A 183 -14.03 25.26 -15.45
C GLY A 183 -14.66 24.53 -14.28
N PHE A 184 -13.98 24.64 -13.14
CA PHE A 184 -14.42 24.10 -11.86
C PHE A 184 -14.29 25.17 -10.80
N THR A 185 -15.24 25.23 -9.87
CA THR A 185 -15.15 26.03 -8.66
C THR A 185 -15.52 25.16 -7.47
N ILE A 186 -14.67 25.18 -6.44
CA ILE A 186 -14.89 24.45 -5.19
C ILE A 186 -15.18 25.48 -4.12
N ASP A 187 -16.28 25.31 -3.38
CA ASP A 187 -16.54 26.13 -2.20
C ASP A 187 -15.61 25.66 -1.07
N PRO A 188 -14.69 26.51 -0.57
CA PRO A 188 -13.78 26.13 0.51
C PRO A 188 -14.51 25.83 1.83
N LEU A 189 -15.75 26.29 2.00
CA LEU A 189 -16.58 26.04 3.19
C LEU A 189 -17.51 24.83 3.02
N ASN A 190 -17.83 24.45 1.79
CA ASN A 190 -18.68 23.31 1.47
C ASN A 190 -17.97 22.34 0.52
N ARG A 191 -17.31 21.34 1.11
CA ARG A 191 -16.43 20.39 0.40
C ARG A 191 -17.16 19.15 -0.11
N THR A 192 -18.49 19.11 -0.02
CA THR A 192 -19.33 18.04 -0.56
C THR A 192 -20.03 18.45 -1.86
N THR A 193 -19.78 19.66 -2.36
CA THR A 193 -20.35 20.17 -3.60
C THR A 193 -19.26 20.69 -4.54
N LEU A 194 -19.52 20.62 -5.84
CA LEU A 194 -18.64 21.13 -6.89
C LEU A 194 -19.46 21.96 -7.88
N ASP A 195 -19.00 23.17 -8.18
CA ASP A 195 -19.55 23.96 -9.28
C ASP A 195 -18.79 23.66 -10.56
N ILE A 196 -19.52 23.31 -11.62
CA ILE A 196 -18.97 22.96 -12.93
C ILE A 196 -19.47 23.98 -13.95
N ASN A 197 -18.53 24.64 -14.62
CA ASN A 197 -18.83 25.58 -15.69
C ASN A 197 -18.95 24.81 -17.01
N LEU A 198 -20.10 24.93 -17.65
CA LEU A 198 -20.46 24.26 -18.89
C LEU A 198 -20.59 25.25 -20.04
N THR A 199 -20.26 24.78 -21.23
CA THR A 199 -20.63 25.41 -22.50
C THR A 199 -21.31 24.40 -23.40
N ASP A 200 -22.19 24.91 -24.27
CA ASP A 200 -22.85 24.13 -25.31
C ASP A 200 -21.81 23.44 -26.21
N ASP A 201 -22.08 22.18 -26.57
CA ASP A 201 -21.30 21.43 -27.56
C ASP A 201 -21.75 21.70 -29.00
N GLY A 202 -22.81 22.50 -29.16
CA GLY A 202 -23.33 22.99 -30.43
C GLY A 202 -24.28 22.02 -31.14
N ILE A 203 -24.76 20.98 -30.45
CA ILE A 203 -25.65 19.96 -31.05
C ILE A 203 -27.08 20.08 -30.51
N ASP A 204 -27.33 19.75 -29.24
CA ASP A 204 -28.71 19.72 -28.69
C ASP A 204 -28.82 20.31 -27.27
N GLY A 205 -27.73 20.85 -26.73
CA GLY A 205 -27.67 21.33 -25.35
C GLY A 205 -27.80 20.20 -24.31
N PHE A 206 -27.40 20.48 -23.08
CA PHE A 206 -27.49 19.53 -21.98
C PHE A 206 -28.92 19.49 -21.42
N ALA A 207 -29.76 18.63 -22.00
CA ALA A 207 -31.18 18.54 -21.69
C ALA A 207 -31.43 17.93 -20.30
N GLN A 208 -32.52 18.36 -19.65
CA GLN A 208 -32.77 18.13 -18.22
C GLN A 208 -32.52 16.67 -17.78
N PRO A 209 -31.47 16.44 -16.96
CA PRO A 209 -31.11 15.14 -16.48
C PRO A 209 -32.17 14.65 -15.49
N TYR A 210 -32.47 13.36 -15.56
CA TYR A 210 -33.28 12.72 -14.54
C TYR A 210 -32.68 12.98 -13.15
N ARG A 211 -33.53 13.42 -12.21
CA ARG A 211 -33.18 13.58 -10.80
C ARG A 211 -32.53 12.27 -10.30
N ASN A 212 -31.39 12.38 -9.62
CA ASN A 212 -30.61 11.27 -9.06
C ASN A 212 -29.86 10.38 -10.08
N ALA A 213 -29.66 10.84 -11.32
CA ALA A 213 -28.76 10.13 -12.23
C ALA A 213 -27.30 10.52 -11.98
N PRO A 214 -26.36 9.56 -11.99
CA PRO A 214 -24.96 9.86 -11.84
C PRO A 214 -24.45 10.66 -13.04
N LEU A 215 -23.62 11.64 -12.76
CA LEU A 215 -22.86 12.43 -13.71
C LEU A 215 -21.40 11.99 -13.69
N CYS A 216 -20.83 11.84 -14.86
CA CYS A 216 -19.46 11.37 -15.05
C CYS A 216 -18.71 12.30 -15.98
N PHE A 217 -17.40 12.36 -15.82
CA PHE A 217 -16.54 12.94 -16.83
C PHE A 217 -16.33 11.97 -18.00
N ALA A 218 -16.16 12.52 -19.19
CA ALA A 218 -15.80 11.77 -20.38
C ALA A 218 -14.80 12.52 -21.24
N VAL A 219 -14.03 11.78 -22.02
CA VAL A 219 -13.08 12.31 -23.00
C VAL A 219 -13.25 11.56 -24.33
N LYS A 220 -12.67 12.10 -25.40
CA LYS A 220 -12.60 11.41 -26.69
C LYS A 220 -11.42 10.43 -26.75
N PRO A 221 -11.55 9.32 -27.51
CA PRO A 221 -10.39 8.55 -27.94
C PRO A 221 -9.42 9.46 -28.72
N TYR A 222 -8.12 9.27 -28.55
CA TYR A 222 -7.11 10.07 -29.27
C TYR A 222 -7.03 9.72 -30.76
N SER A 223 -7.36 8.48 -31.11
CA SER A 223 -7.47 7.99 -32.48
C SER A 223 -8.41 6.78 -32.53
N ASP A 224 -8.82 6.39 -33.74
CA ASP A 224 -9.53 5.13 -33.96
C ASP A 224 -8.64 3.95 -33.54
N GLN A 225 -9.17 3.06 -32.70
CA GLN A 225 -8.40 1.98 -32.05
C GLN A 225 -9.24 0.71 -31.91
N LEU A 226 -8.57 -0.45 -32.02
CA LEU A 226 -9.11 -1.76 -31.65
C LEU A 226 -8.72 -2.04 -30.20
N ILE A 227 -9.68 -2.40 -29.34
CA ILE A 227 -9.38 -2.75 -27.94
C ILE A 227 -9.55 -4.25 -27.74
N VAL A 228 -8.47 -4.91 -27.34
CA VAL A 228 -8.41 -6.32 -26.94
C VAL A 228 -7.91 -6.44 -25.49
N PRO A 229 -8.10 -7.58 -24.81
CA PRO A 229 -7.58 -7.76 -23.46
C PRO A 229 -6.06 -7.52 -23.39
N PHE A 230 -5.62 -6.85 -22.31
CA PHE A 230 -4.24 -6.43 -22.03
C PHE A 230 -3.64 -5.45 -23.05
N SER A 231 -4.48 -4.79 -23.84
CA SER A 231 -4.04 -3.74 -24.78
C SER A 231 -3.99 -2.36 -24.14
N GLU A 232 -3.67 -1.37 -24.97
CA GLU A 232 -3.63 0.04 -24.62
C GLU A 232 -4.80 0.79 -25.24
N LEU A 233 -5.32 1.79 -24.54
CA LEU A 233 -6.30 2.75 -25.06
C LEU A 233 -5.76 4.16 -24.90
N ARG A 234 -5.58 4.87 -26.02
CA ARG A 234 -5.16 6.27 -26.02
C ARG A 234 -6.37 7.19 -25.99
N VAL A 235 -6.40 8.11 -25.04
CA VAL A 235 -7.46 9.10 -24.85
C VAL A 235 -6.91 10.52 -24.84
N ASP A 236 -7.78 11.51 -25.03
CA ASP A 236 -7.40 12.92 -25.01
C ASP A 236 -6.60 13.30 -23.74
N ALA A 237 -5.67 14.24 -23.88
CA ALA A 237 -4.83 14.74 -22.78
C ALA A 237 -5.66 15.34 -21.62
N ALA A 238 -6.90 15.78 -21.89
CA ALA A 238 -7.84 16.26 -20.88
C ALA A 238 -8.11 15.23 -19.76
N ALA A 239 -7.85 13.94 -19.99
CA ALA A 239 -7.99 12.90 -18.96
C ALA A 239 -6.93 13.00 -17.85
N LYS A 240 -5.81 13.71 -18.05
CA LYS A 240 -4.63 13.71 -17.17
C LYS A 240 -4.93 13.91 -15.68
N ASP A 241 -5.76 14.89 -15.38
CA ASP A 241 -6.05 15.32 -14.00
C ASP A 241 -7.38 14.74 -13.49
N ILE A 242 -8.12 14.03 -14.36
CA ILE A 242 -9.47 13.52 -14.08
C ILE A 242 -9.46 12.01 -13.87
N PHE A 243 -8.75 11.29 -14.75
CA PHE A 243 -8.71 9.84 -14.72
C PHE A 243 -7.71 9.38 -13.65
N PRO A 244 -8.07 8.38 -12.82
CA PRO A 244 -7.13 7.74 -11.92
C PRO A 244 -5.80 7.37 -12.58
N LYS A 245 -4.69 7.59 -11.89
CA LYS A 245 -3.38 7.18 -12.42
C LYS A 245 -3.21 5.66 -12.46
N THR A 246 -3.92 4.95 -11.60
CA THR A 246 -3.84 3.49 -11.46
C THR A 246 -5.21 2.90 -11.12
N ASP A 247 -5.42 1.63 -11.49
CA ASP A 247 -6.59 0.83 -11.11
C ASP A 247 -7.92 1.55 -11.39
N GLY A 248 -8.07 2.12 -12.59
CA GLY A 248 -9.24 2.89 -12.98
C GLY A 248 -10.26 2.08 -13.77
N ALA A 249 -11.54 2.47 -13.65
CA ALA A 249 -12.67 1.93 -14.38
C ALA A 249 -13.22 2.94 -15.39
N ILE A 250 -13.50 2.50 -16.60
CA ILE A 250 -14.07 3.31 -17.67
C ILE A 250 -15.24 2.57 -18.31
N GLU A 251 -16.03 3.31 -19.07
CA GLU A 251 -17.04 2.76 -19.95
C GLU A 251 -16.82 3.28 -21.37
N VAL A 252 -16.81 2.37 -22.34
CA VAL A 252 -16.77 2.69 -23.77
C VAL A 252 -17.88 1.92 -24.44
N ASN A 253 -18.77 2.60 -25.16
CA ASN A 253 -19.90 1.97 -25.86
C ASN A 253 -20.72 1.01 -24.97
N ARG A 254 -20.99 1.42 -23.71
CA ARG A 254 -21.72 0.66 -22.68
C ARG A 254 -21.00 -0.59 -22.18
N ARG A 255 -19.71 -0.74 -22.50
CA ARG A 255 -18.88 -1.82 -21.99
C ARG A 255 -18.00 -1.30 -20.86
N PRO A 256 -18.15 -1.87 -19.65
CA PRO A 256 -17.23 -1.57 -18.56
C PRO A 256 -15.86 -2.19 -18.83
N LEU A 257 -14.82 -1.37 -18.78
CA LEU A 257 -13.42 -1.73 -18.92
C LEU A 257 -12.65 -1.24 -17.70
N PHE A 258 -11.51 -1.87 -17.43
CA PHE A 258 -10.58 -1.45 -16.39
C PHE A 258 -9.19 -1.30 -16.99
N TYR A 259 -8.37 -0.40 -16.44
CA TYR A 259 -6.97 -0.23 -16.83
C TYR A 259 -6.07 -0.25 -15.59
N LYS A 260 -4.84 -0.71 -15.77
CA LYS A 260 -3.88 -0.78 -14.67
C LYS A 260 -3.22 0.57 -14.42
N ASN A 261 -2.79 1.25 -15.48
CA ASN A 261 -2.09 2.54 -15.39
C ASN A 261 -2.63 3.53 -16.42
N ALA A 262 -2.64 4.81 -16.06
CA ALA A 262 -2.81 5.93 -16.98
C ALA A 262 -1.49 6.70 -17.06
N VAL A 263 -0.87 6.70 -18.24
CA VAL A 263 0.45 7.30 -18.47
C VAL A 263 0.31 8.54 -19.33
N ASP A 264 0.79 9.67 -18.82
CA ASP A 264 0.85 10.93 -19.57
C ASP A 264 1.95 10.87 -20.64
N ARG A 265 1.56 10.96 -21.92
CA ARG A 265 2.47 11.02 -23.07
C ARG A 265 2.57 12.44 -23.65
N GLY A 266 2.04 13.44 -22.97
CA GLY A 266 1.99 14.84 -23.37
C GLY A 266 0.78 15.16 -24.25
N SER A 267 0.70 14.55 -25.43
CA SER A 267 -0.40 14.81 -26.39
C SER A 267 -1.65 13.98 -26.12
N TYR A 268 -1.52 12.91 -25.35
CA TYR A 268 -2.58 11.97 -25.01
C TYR A 268 -2.26 11.26 -23.69
N ILE A 269 -3.27 10.66 -23.08
CA ILE A 269 -3.11 9.73 -21.96
C ILE A 269 -3.23 8.30 -22.48
N GLU A 270 -2.28 7.45 -22.12
CA GLU A 270 -2.24 6.04 -22.47
C GLU A 270 -2.73 5.20 -21.30
N LEU A 271 -3.88 4.55 -21.46
CA LEU A 271 -4.44 3.61 -20.49
C LEU A 271 -3.91 2.22 -20.82
N THR A 272 -3.13 1.60 -19.93
CA THR A 272 -2.46 0.31 -20.17
C THR A 272 -3.15 -0.85 -19.48
N ASP A 273 -2.88 -2.06 -19.99
CA ASP A 273 -3.36 -3.34 -19.45
C ASP A 273 -4.89 -3.38 -19.34
N ILE A 274 -5.57 -3.02 -20.43
CA ILE A 274 -7.03 -2.95 -20.46
C ILE A 274 -7.63 -4.33 -20.20
N THR A 275 -8.48 -4.47 -19.20
CA THR A 275 -9.25 -5.68 -18.92
C THR A 275 -10.75 -5.42 -19.09
N PHE A 276 -11.47 -6.50 -19.37
CA PHE A 276 -12.90 -6.48 -19.59
C PHE A 276 -13.62 -7.02 -18.36
N ALA A 277 -14.81 -6.50 -18.09
CA ALA A 277 -15.71 -7.08 -17.13
C ALA A 277 -16.02 -8.55 -17.45
N SER A 278 -15.55 -9.46 -16.59
CA SER A 278 -15.66 -10.91 -16.79
C SER A 278 -17.01 -11.50 -16.37
N TRP A 279 -17.86 -10.73 -15.66
CA TRP A 279 -19.12 -11.23 -15.10
C TRP A 279 -20.25 -11.37 -16.13
N ASP A 280 -20.06 -10.92 -17.37
CA ASP A 280 -21.01 -11.11 -18.46
C ASP A 280 -20.25 -11.50 -19.76
N PRO A 281 -20.55 -12.66 -20.36
CA PRO A 281 -19.98 -13.05 -21.65
C PRO A 281 -20.16 -12.02 -22.76
N LEU A 282 -21.22 -11.20 -22.71
CA LEU A 282 -21.47 -10.12 -23.67
C LEU A 282 -20.45 -8.97 -23.54
N TYR A 283 -19.87 -8.78 -22.36
CA TYR A 283 -18.86 -7.74 -22.08
C TYR A 283 -17.43 -8.27 -22.09
N ALA A 284 -17.23 -9.59 -22.15
CA ALA A 284 -15.91 -10.23 -22.20
C ALA A 284 -15.26 -10.25 -23.61
N ALA A 285 -15.97 -9.79 -24.65
CA ALA A 285 -15.47 -9.77 -26.02
C ALA A 285 -14.70 -8.47 -26.35
N PRO A 286 -13.69 -8.52 -27.25
CA PRO A 286 -13.03 -7.33 -27.78
C PRO A 286 -14.01 -6.26 -28.30
N LEU A 287 -13.58 -5.00 -28.21
CA LEU A 287 -14.27 -3.90 -28.88
C LEU A 287 -13.62 -3.71 -30.25
N GLU A 288 -14.30 -4.20 -31.29
CA GLU A 288 -13.77 -4.28 -32.67
C GLU A 288 -13.39 -2.90 -33.26
N GLN A 289 -14.03 -1.83 -32.82
CA GLN A 289 -13.65 -0.46 -33.17
C GLN A 289 -14.11 0.53 -32.11
N VAL A 290 -13.19 1.34 -31.60
CA VAL A 290 -13.45 2.54 -30.82
C VAL A 290 -13.07 3.74 -31.68
N ARG A 291 -14.04 4.58 -32.02
CA ARG A 291 -13.91 5.66 -33.00
C ARG A 291 -13.72 7.01 -32.33
N GLN A 292 -12.68 7.75 -32.71
CA GLN A 292 -12.41 9.08 -32.18
C GLN A 292 -13.56 10.06 -32.42
N ALA A 293 -14.19 10.01 -33.59
CA ALA A 293 -15.22 10.95 -33.98
C ALA A 293 -16.53 10.78 -33.18
N SER A 294 -16.99 9.54 -32.98
CA SER A 294 -18.31 9.26 -32.41
C SER A 294 -18.26 8.84 -30.95
N ASP A 295 -17.23 8.12 -30.52
CA ASP A 295 -17.26 7.42 -29.24
C ASP A 295 -16.69 8.30 -28.14
N TYR A 296 -17.01 7.93 -26.91
CA TYR A 296 -16.52 8.58 -25.70
C TYR A 296 -16.01 7.53 -24.73
N VAL A 297 -14.98 7.92 -23.99
CA VAL A 297 -14.44 7.15 -22.88
C VAL A 297 -14.92 7.83 -21.60
N ILE A 298 -15.87 7.19 -20.94
CA ILE A 298 -16.55 7.73 -19.76
C ILE A 298 -15.85 7.19 -18.51
N LEU A 299 -15.50 8.06 -17.57
CA LEU A 299 -15.00 7.65 -16.26
C LEU A 299 -16.15 7.01 -15.48
N SER A 300 -16.02 5.73 -15.14
CA SER A 300 -17.13 4.97 -14.54
C SER A 300 -17.44 5.44 -13.10
N PRO A 301 -18.71 5.40 -12.64
CA PRO A 301 -19.07 5.54 -11.22
C PRO A 301 -18.51 4.45 -10.30
N ARG A 302 -17.67 3.56 -10.83
CA ARG A 302 -16.98 2.51 -10.08
C ARG A 302 -15.67 2.97 -9.47
N ASN A 303 -15.21 4.19 -9.76
CA ASN A 303 -13.96 4.72 -9.23
C ASN A 303 -14.18 5.44 -7.90
N TYR A 304 -13.29 5.14 -6.97
CA TYR A 304 -13.18 5.81 -5.68
C TYR A 304 -11.75 6.24 -5.48
N LEU A 305 -11.57 7.29 -4.69
CA LEU A 305 -10.27 7.75 -4.25
C LEU A 305 -10.17 7.61 -2.74
N VAL A 306 -9.13 6.94 -2.27
CA VAL A 306 -8.83 6.85 -0.85
C VAL A 306 -7.77 7.91 -0.53
N LEU A 307 -8.14 8.85 0.33
CA LEU A 307 -7.22 9.80 0.95
C LEU A 307 -7.08 9.45 2.42
N SER A 308 -5.87 9.51 2.95
CA SER A 308 -5.62 9.37 4.38
C SER A 308 -4.70 10.47 4.88
N GLN A 309 -5.08 11.14 5.96
CA GLN A 309 -4.19 12.04 6.68
C GLN A 309 -3.67 11.34 7.93
N GLY A 310 -2.36 11.16 8.00
CA GLY A 310 -1.69 10.68 9.21
C GLY A 310 -1.40 11.83 10.16
N LEU A 311 -1.63 11.62 11.45
CA LEU A 311 -1.45 12.60 12.52
C LEU A 311 -0.46 12.04 13.56
N SER A 312 0.61 12.79 13.83
CA SER A 312 1.52 12.53 14.95
C SER A 312 1.80 13.84 15.67
N SER A 313 1.41 13.94 16.94
CA SER A 313 1.49 15.18 17.71
C SER A 313 0.80 16.35 16.98
N ASN A 314 1.55 17.39 16.56
CA ASN A 314 1.03 18.53 15.80
C ASN A 314 1.40 18.47 14.31
N VAL A 315 1.90 17.32 13.82
CA VAL A 315 2.32 17.12 12.44
C VAL A 315 1.30 16.27 11.71
N THR A 316 0.88 16.73 10.54
CA THR A 316 0.01 15.99 9.63
C THR A 316 0.73 15.70 8.32
N PHE A 317 0.43 14.57 7.70
CA PHE A 317 0.90 14.22 6.36
C PHE A 317 -0.23 13.56 5.56
N GLY A 318 -0.31 13.85 4.26
CA GLY A 318 -1.34 13.30 3.38
C GLY A 318 -2.67 14.05 3.47
N GLY A 319 -3.76 13.37 3.17
CA GLY A 319 -5.10 13.98 3.03
C GLY A 319 -5.27 14.80 1.74
N ASP A 320 -4.31 14.72 0.83
CA ASP A 320 -4.31 15.38 -0.47
C ASP A 320 -4.34 14.37 -1.64
N MET A 321 -4.59 14.88 -2.84
CA MET A 321 -4.68 14.07 -4.05
C MET A 321 -3.34 13.46 -4.48
N ALA A 322 -2.21 14.09 -4.12
CA ALA A 322 -0.89 13.62 -4.52
C ALA A 322 -0.51 12.30 -3.82
N HIS A 323 -1.03 12.09 -2.61
CA HIS A 323 -0.82 10.89 -1.79
C HIS A 323 -2.06 9.96 -1.75
N SER A 324 -3.05 10.25 -2.58
CA SER A 324 -4.26 9.44 -2.68
C SER A 324 -4.03 8.14 -3.45
N MET A 325 -4.91 7.16 -3.23
CA MET A 325 -4.89 5.92 -3.98
C MET A 325 -6.25 5.61 -4.57
N ALA A 326 -6.28 5.45 -5.89
CA ALA A 326 -7.50 5.12 -6.58
C ALA A 326 -7.82 3.63 -6.45
N VAL A 327 -9.11 3.33 -6.39
CA VAL A 327 -9.61 1.96 -6.35
C VAL A 327 -10.89 1.88 -7.16
N ALA A 328 -10.93 0.94 -8.11
CA ALA A 328 -12.10 0.66 -8.91
C ALA A 328 -12.86 -0.57 -8.39
N ARG A 329 -14.19 -0.48 -8.39
CA ARG A 329 -15.08 -1.62 -8.20
C ARG A 329 -15.07 -2.52 -9.45
N GLN A 330 -14.19 -3.53 -9.45
CA GLN A 330 -14.03 -4.45 -10.57
C GLN A 330 -15.12 -5.51 -10.72
N THR A 331 -16.06 -5.65 -9.79
CA THR A 331 -17.11 -6.69 -9.84
C THR A 331 -18.36 -6.22 -9.09
N ALA A 332 -19.51 -6.88 -9.32
CA ALA A 332 -20.70 -6.67 -8.49
C ALA A 332 -20.45 -7.03 -7.01
N GLY A 333 -19.48 -7.89 -6.70
CA GLY A 333 -18.94 -8.09 -5.36
C GLY A 333 -17.41 -8.07 -5.42
N GLY A 334 -16.81 -6.98 -4.94
CA GLY A 334 -15.38 -6.65 -4.72
C GLY A 334 -14.26 -7.39 -5.47
N GLU A 335 -13.12 -6.74 -5.68
CA GLU A 335 -11.86 -7.48 -5.67
C GLU A 335 -11.66 -7.99 -4.25
N ALA A 336 -12.26 -9.13 -3.90
CA ALA A 336 -11.92 -9.79 -2.66
C ALA A 336 -10.41 -10.06 -2.67
N PRO A 337 -9.73 -10.03 -1.52
CA PRO A 337 -8.38 -10.57 -1.45
C PRO A 337 -8.37 -11.98 -2.07
N ASP A 338 -7.30 -12.34 -2.78
CA ASP A 338 -7.16 -13.69 -3.39
C ASP A 338 -7.50 -14.79 -2.37
N ILE A 339 -7.15 -14.52 -1.10
CA ILE A 339 -7.53 -15.30 0.07
C ILE A 339 -7.95 -14.34 1.19
N GLY A 340 -9.21 -14.36 1.57
CA GLY A 340 -9.75 -13.68 2.75
C GLY A 340 -9.88 -14.59 3.97
N PRO A 341 -10.18 -14.04 5.16
CA PRO A 341 -10.35 -14.81 6.39
C PRO A 341 -11.43 -15.90 6.27
N ASP A 342 -12.56 -15.60 5.61
CA ASP A 342 -13.64 -16.57 5.41
C ASP A 342 -13.29 -17.69 4.41
N ASN A 343 -12.23 -17.50 3.64
CA ASN A 343 -11.73 -18.56 2.77
C ASN A 343 -10.89 -19.55 3.59
N LEU A 344 -10.21 -19.10 4.65
CA LEU A 344 -9.29 -19.92 5.42
C LEU A 344 -10.03 -20.84 6.41
N ASP A 345 -9.60 -22.10 6.43
CA ASP A 345 -9.92 -23.10 7.45
C ASP A 345 -8.88 -23.01 8.57
N TYR A 346 -9.30 -22.45 9.72
CA TYR A 346 -8.53 -22.31 10.94
C TYR A 346 -8.69 -23.54 11.86
N SER A 347 -8.95 -24.72 11.31
CA SER A 347 -8.83 -25.97 12.06
C SER A 347 -7.39 -26.49 12.06
N GLU A 348 -7.05 -27.36 13.02
CA GLU A 348 -5.73 -28.04 13.09
C GLU A 348 -5.42 -28.87 11.83
N THR A 349 -6.45 -29.29 11.11
CA THR A 349 -6.35 -30.02 9.83
C THR A 349 -6.64 -29.13 8.62
N GLY A 350 -6.78 -27.83 8.80
CA GLY A 350 -7.15 -26.88 7.75
C GLY A 350 -5.97 -26.39 6.92
N ASP A 351 -5.97 -25.10 6.62
CA ASP A 351 -5.06 -24.46 5.67
C ASP A 351 -3.73 -24.04 6.30
N PHE A 352 -3.60 -24.24 7.60
CA PHE A 352 -2.43 -23.91 8.39
C PHE A 352 -1.75 -25.16 8.95
N GLN A 353 -0.42 -25.14 8.97
CA GLN A 353 0.40 -26.09 9.71
C GLN A 353 1.01 -25.38 10.91
N GLN A 354 0.66 -25.84 12.11
CA GLN A 354 1.30 -25.41 13.35
C GLN A 354 2.55 -26.25 13.59
N THR A 355 3.62 -25.61 14.03
CA THR A 355 4.86 -26.25 14.47
C THR A 355 5.30 -25.55 15.75
N GLU A 356 5.26 -26.23 16.88
CA GLU A 356 5.43 -25.61 18.20
C GLU A 356 6.30 -26.45 19.12
N SER A 357 7.07 -25.78 19.99
CA SER A 357 7.90 -26.45 21.00
C SER A 357 7.08 -27.12 22.09
N THR A 358 5.86 -26.62 22.32
CA THR A 358 4.93 -27.09 23.35
C THR A 358 3.51 -27.03 22.80
N PRO A 359 2.67 -28.05 23.05
CA PRO A 359 1.28 -28.06 22.58
C PRO A 359 0.49 -26.82 23.05
N ASN A 360 -0.33 -26.26 22.16
CA ASN A 360 -1.21 -25.10 22.39
C ASN A 360 -0.50 -23.75 22.56
N PHE A 361 0.77 -23.64 22.18
CA PHE A 361 1.45 -22.35 22.05
C PHE A 361 0.89 -21.55 20.86
N ILE A 362 0.48 -22.24 19.80
CA ILE A 362 -0.30 -21.66 18.70
C ILE A 362 -1.71 -22.24 18.76
N GLN A 363 -2.71 -21.38 18.68
CA GLN A 363 -4.11 -21.78 18.65
C GLN A 363 -4.81 -21.11 17.47
N LEU A 364 -5.50 -21.92 16.67
CA LEU A 364 -6.32 -21.46 15.56
C LEU A 364 -7.78 -21.41 16.03
N ASN A 365 -8.48 -20.31 15.73
CA ASN A 365 -9.88 -20.15 16.11
C ASN A 365 -10.75 -19.95 14.86
N GLU A 366 -11.50 -21.00 14.52
CA GLU A 366 -12.39 -21.03 13.36
C GLU A 366 -13.61 -20.09 13.50
N THR A 367 -14.05 -19.81 14.73
CA THR A 367 -15.19 -18.91 14.95
C THR A 367 -14.79 -17.45 14.84
N GLU A 368 -13.64 -17.09 15.40
CA GLU A 368 -13.12 -15.72 15.39
C GLU A 368 -12.26 -15.40 14.16
N LYS A 369 -11.95 -16.43 13.34
CA LYS A 369 -11.03 -16.33 12.19
C LYS A 369 -9.69 -15.70 12.59
N SER A 370 -9.16 -16.16 13.73
CA SER A 370 -7.99 -15.60 14.39
C SER A 370 -6.92 -16.66 14.67
N ILE A 371 -5.68 -16.21 14.79
CA ILE A 371 -4.53 -17.02 15.20
C ILE A 371 -3.99 -16.40 16.48
N THR A 372 -4.00 -17.17 17.56
CA THR A 372 -3.37 -16.79 18.82
C THR A 372 -1.98 -17.40 18.87
N ILE A 373 -0.97 -16.55 19.09
CA ILE A 373 0.43 -16.95 19.25
C ILE A 373 0.86 -16.55 20.66
N GLY A 374 1.35 -17.51 21.44
CA GLY A 374 1.84 -17.25 22.80
C GLY A 374 0.97 -17.85 23.90
N GLY A 375 1.21 -17.38 25.13
CA GLY A 375 0.55 -17.84 26.34
C GLY A 375 1.45 -18.69 27.24
N GLY A 376 1.45 -18.38 28.54
CA GLY A 376 2.31 -19.01 29.55
C GLY A 376 3.52 -18.15 29.95
N SER A 377 4.32 -18.66 30.90
CA SER A 377 5.44 -17.94 31.55
C SER A 377 6.84 -18.41 31.10
N ASP A 378 6.93 -19.25 30.06
CA ASP A 378 8.14 -20.02 29.76
C ASP A 378 8.70 -19.69 28.36
N ASN A 379 9.95 -20.10 28.10
CA ASN A 379 10.61 -20.03 26.79
C ASN A 379 9.93 -20.99 25.78
N ARG A 380 8.87 -20.50 25.13
CA ARG A 380 8.11 -21.26 24.13
C ARG A 380 8.22 -20.58 22.78
N LEU A 381 8.22 -21.40 21.74
CA LEU A 381 8.38 -20.94 20.37
C LEU A 381 7.55 -21.80 19.42
N GLY A 382 7.29 -21.25 18.25
CA GLY A 382 6.58 -21.96 17.21
C GLY A 382 6.32 -21.06 16.01
N SER A 383 5.83 -21.68 14.95
CA SER A 383 5.39 -21.02 13.74
C SER A 383 4.09 -21.62 13.23
N VAL A 384 3.31 -20.79 12.55
CA VAL A 384 2.19 -21.23 11.73
C VAL A 384 2.51 -20.92 10.27
N LEU A 385 2.44 -21.94 9.41
CA LEU A 385 2.70 -21.79 7.98
C LEU A 385 1.46 -22.12 7.17
N PHE A 386 1.22 -21.34 6.12
CA PHE A 386 0.18 -21.61 5.15
C PHE A 386 0.55 -22.85 4.32
N ARG A 387 -0.32 -23.86 4.25
CA ARG A 387 -0.05 -25.14 3.56
C ARG A 387 -0.98 -25.45 2.39
N ASP A 388 -1.95 -24.58 2.14
CA ASP A 388 -2.95 -24.78 1.10
C ASP A 388 -2.33 -24.65 -0.31
N THR A 389 -3.10 -25.10 -1.29
CA THR A 389 -2.82 -25.09 -2.73
C THR A 389 -3.58 -23.97 -3.47
N ARG A 390 -4.42 -23.21 -2.76
CA ARG A 390 -5.12 -22.06 -3.36
C ARG A 390 -4.17 -20.97 -3.83
N ASN A 391 -4.58 -20.28 -4.89
CA ASN A 391 -3.78 -19.32 -5.64
C ASN A 391 -3.61 -17.98 -4.90
N ILE A 392 -2.43 -17.38 -5.00
CA ILE A 392 -2.11 -16.04 -4.46
C ILE A 392 -1.37 -15.25 -5.56
N GLY A 393 -1.98 -14.17 -6.07
CA GLY A 393 -1.28 -13.12 -6.81
C GLY A 393 -1.09 -13.28 -8.33
N GLY A 394 -1.96 -13.97 -9.09
CA GLY A 394 -1.82 -13.93 -10.56
C GLY A 394 -2.76 -14.78 -11.44
N THR A 395 -2.63 -14.59 -12.76
CA THR A 395 -3.38 -15.27 -13.84
C THR A 395 -2.81 -16.66 -14.22
N ARG A 396 -1.64 -17.04 -13.70
CA ARG A 396 -1.04 -18.38 -13.85
C ARG A 396 -0.54 -18.86 -12.49
N ASN A 397 -1.04 -20.03 -12.08
CA ASN A 397 -1.25 -20.40 -10.67
C ASN A 397 -0.33 -21.56 -10.28
N PHE A 398 0.50 -21.42 -9.24
CA PHE A 398 1.18 -22.58 -8.63
C PHE A 398 1.43 -22.37 -7.13
N CYS A 399 0.46 -22.74 -6.29
CA CYS A 399 0.72 -23.12 -4.90
C CYS A 399 0.61 -24.65 -4.79
N SER A 400 1.61 -25.29 -4.18
CA SER A 400 1.60 -26.74 -3.95
C SER A 400 2.21 -27.02 -2.58
N ASN A 401 1.41 -27.57 -1.66
CA ASN A 401 1.82 -27.92 -0.30
C ASN A 401 2.49 -26.75 0.46
N GLY A 402 1.91 -25.54 0.41
CA GLY A 402 2.44 -24.34 1.05
C GLY A 402 3.54 -23.61 0.28
N SER A 403 4.00 -24.18 -0.84
CA SER A 403 5.00 -23.55 -1.70
C SER A 403 4.32 -22.75 -2.80
N CYS A 404 4.36 -21.43 -2.70
CA CYS A 404 3.70 -20.51 -3.64
C CYS A 404 4.70 -19.71 -4.48
N LEU A 405 4.32 -19.43 -5.73
CA LEU A 405 5.05 -18.51 -6.62
C LEU A 405 4.40 -17.13 -6.61
N PHE A 406 5.15 -16.12 -6.17
CA PHE A 406 4.68 -14.73 -6.04
C PHE A 406 5.15 -13.88 -7.23
N ASP A 407 4.61 -14.14 -8.44
CA ASP A 407 5.05 -13.53 -9.72
C ASP A 407 5.10 -11.99 -9.65
N GLN A 408 3.95 -11.37 -9.40
CA GLN A 408 3.80 -9.91 -9.31
C GLN A 408 4.03 -9.36 -7.90
N GLY A 409 4.44 -10.23 -6.96
CA GLY A 409 4.58 -9.94 -5.55
C GLY A 409 3.35 -10.36 -4.72
N ILE A 410 3.40 -10.06 -3.42
CA ILE A 410 2.36 -10.38 -2.45
C ILE A 410 2.01 -9.13 -1.65
N ARG A 411 0.72 -8.97 -1.32
CA ARG A 411 0.25 -8.00 -0.34
C ARG A 411 -0.54 -8.74 0.72
N VAL A 412 -0.15 -8.57 1.98
CA VAL A 412 -0.79 -9.23 3.12
C VAL A 412 -1.34 -8.17 4.05
N PHE A 413 -2.54 -8.41 4.55
CA PHE A 413 -3.20 -7.59 5.55
C PHE A 413 -3.56 -8.48 6.73
N PHE A 414 -3.22 -8.04 7.94
CA PHE A 414 -3.62 -8.69 9.18
C PHE A 414 -3.81 -7.63 10.26
N THR A 415 -4.67 -7.93 11.22
CA THR A 415 -4.84 -7.14 12.44
C THR A 415 -4.13 -7.87 13.56
N VAL A 416 -3.37 -7.13 14.38
CA VAL A 416 -2.68 -7.67 15.55
C VAL A 416 -3.31 -7.09 16.80
N GLU A 417 -3.77 -7.96 17.70
CA GLU A 417 -4.07 -7.59 19.07
C GLU A 417 -2.94 -8.08 19.97
N TYR A 418 -2.25 -7.16 20.64
CA TYR A 418 -1.14 -7.47 21.53
C TYR A 418 -1.48 -7.04 22.97
N THR A 419 -1.51 -8.01 23.88
CA THR A 419 -1.90 -7.82 25.29
C THR A 419 -0.81 -8.26 26.28
N GLY A 420 0.42 -8.53 25.79
CA GLY A 420 1.47 -9.24 26.55
C GLY A 420 2.72 -8.43 26.90
N SER A 421 3.77 -9.16 27.33
CA SER A 421 5.15 -8.68 27.55
C SER A 421 6.20 -9.60 26.88
N GLY A 422 5.75 -10.42 25.92
CA GLY A 422 6.59 -11.35 25.17
C GLY A 422 7.47 -10.64 24.15
N ASP A 423 8.32 -11.41 23.46
CA ASP A 423 9.37 -10.87 22.57
C ASP A 423 8.81 -10.32 21.24
N GLY A 424 7.71 -10.86 20.72
CA GLY A 424 7.11 -10.39 19.46
C GLY A 424 6.71 -11.52 18.52
N PHE A 425 6.54 -11.21 17.24
CA PHE A 425 6.38 -12.21 16.19
C PHE A 425 6.95 -11.73 14.86
N VAL A 426 7.22 -12.66 13.94
CA VAL A 426 7.71 -12.35 12.59
C VAL A 426 6.72 -12.88 11.55
N PHE A 427 6.22 -11.99 10.69
CA PHE A 427 5.60 -12.42 9.44
C PHE A 427 6.73 -12.73 8.44
N SER A 428 6.75 -13.93 7.87
CA SER A 428 7.86 -14.36 7.02
C SER A 428 7.41 -14.94 5.68
N LEU A 429 8.23 -14.70 4.66
CA LEU A 429 8.21 -15.44 3.40
C LEU A 429 9.48 -16.26 3.35
N ILE A 430 9.34 -17.57 3.32
CA ILE A 430 10.45 -18.54 3.35
C ILE A 430 10.51 -19.32 2.04
N ASN A 431 11.69 -19.86 1.75
CA ASN A 431 11.90 -20.68 0.56
C ASN A 431 11.04 -21.95 0.62
N GLY A 432 9.99 -22.01 -0.20
CA GLY A 432 9.08 -23.15 -0.30
C GLY A 432 9.67 -24.36 -1.04
N ASN A 433 10.98 -24.59 -1.05
CA ASN A 433 11.54 -25.84 -1.56
C ASN A 433 11.43 -26.92 -0.47
N PRO A 434 10.64 -28.01 -0.67
CA PRO A 434 10.43 -29.03 0.37
C PRO A 434 11.69 -29.75 0.85
N SER A 435 12.78 -29.72 0.07
CA SER A 435 14.09 -30.24 0.50
C SER A 435 14.87 -29.30 1.42
N LYS A 436 14.32 -28.11 1.72
CA LYS A 436 14.96 -27.03 2.48
C LYS A 436 14.06 -26.44 3.55
N ASN A 437 12.77 -26.25 3.25
CA ASN A 437 11.74 -25.91 4.22
C ASN A 437 10.42 -26.51 3.75
N ASP A 438 9.60 -26.97 4.68
CA ASP A 438 8.23 -27.36 4.45
C ASP A 438 7.30 -26.66 5.45
N ALA A 439 6.00 -26.92 5.37
CA ALA A 439 5.02 -26.32 6.27
C ALA A 439 5.23 -26.70 7.75
N ALA A 440 6.03 -27.73 8.04
CA ALA A 440 6.38 -28.19 9.39
C ALA A 440 7.76 -27.68 9.86
N SER A 441 8.33 -26.68 9.18
CA SER A 441 9.62 -26.10 9.50
C SER A 441 9.45 -24.78 10.25
N ALA A 442 10.06 -24.66 11.43
CA ALA A 442 10.19 -23.44 12.20
C ALA A 442 11.67 -23.08 12.36
N GLY A 443 11.98 -21.83 12.71
CA GLY A 443 13.31 -21.40 13.14
C GLY A 443 13.50 -21.59 14.65
N ASP A 444 14.24 -20.66 15.23
CA ASP A 444 14.51 -20.43 16.66
C ASP A 444 15.66 -21.22 17.30
N ASP A 445 15.95 -20.88 18.55
CA ASP A 445 16.83 -21.57 19.46
C ASP A 445 16.24 -21.44 20.87
N ILE A 446 15.97 -22.56 21.54
CA ILE A 446 15.37 -22.57 22.89
C ILE A 446 16.19 -21.78 23.94
N GLU A 447 17.49 -21.58 23.70
CA GLU A 447 18.35 -20.77 24.57
C GLU A 447 18.30 -19.27 24.25
N ARG A 448 17.63 -18.87 23.16
CA ARG A 448 17.56 -17.51 22.64
C ARG A 448 16.16 -17.18 22.05
N SER A 449 15.20 -16.88 22.92
CA SER A 449 13.83 -16.51 22.50
C SER A 449 13.74 -15.25 21.63
N GLU A 450 14.80 -14.43 21.61
CA GLU A 450 14.98 -13.26 20.74
C GLU A 450 15.00 -13.60 19.23
N MET A 451 14.99 -14.88 18.86
CA MET A 451 15.07 -15.32 17.46
C MET A 451 13.69 -15.55 16.80
N LEU A 452 12.60 -15.38 17.56
CA LEU A 452 11.19 -15.24 17.15
C LEU A 452 10.69 -16.27 16.12
N GLY A 453 11.08 -17.54 16.26
CA GLY A 453 10.67 -18.59 15.31
C GLY A 453 11.22 -18.43 13.89
N TYR A 454 12.08 -17.43 13.64
CA TYR A 454 12.53 -17.04 12.29
C TYR A 454 13.99 -17.40 12.01
N SER A 455 14.88 -17.17 12.96
CA SER A 455 16.32 -17.43 12.85
C SER A 455 16.77 -18.47 13.86
N GLY A 456 17.93 -19.10 13.70
CA GLY A 456 18.39 -20.17 14.62
C GLY A 456 18.42 -21.54 13.95
N ASP A 457 18.84 -22.55 14.71
CA ASP A 457 19.03 -23.93 14.26
C ASP A 457 17.83 -24.84 14.55
N SER A 458 16.76 -24.27 15.10
CA SER A 458 15.47 -24.87 15.43
C SER A 458 15.51 -25.94 16.51
N ARG A 459 16.53 -25.90 17.37
CA ARG A 459 16.68 -26.91 18.43
C ARG A 459 15.66 -26.74 19.56
N LEU A 460 15.19 -27.87 20.05
CA LEU A 460 14.29 -28.01 21.21
C LEU A 460 15.03 -28.42 22.50
N ALA A 461 16.33 -28.73 22.40
CA ALA A 461 17.14 -29.15 23.52
C ALA A 461 18.54 -28.54 23.45
N ILE A 462 19.13 -28.25 24.62
CA ILE A 462 20.49 -27.72 24.75
C ILE A 462 21.54 -28.68 24.15
N SER A 463 21.27 -29.99 24.25
CA SER A 463 22.16 -31.03 23.73
C SER A 463 21.34 -32.03 22.90
N PRO A 464 21.01 -31.69 21.64
CA PRO A 464 20.17 -32.51 20.80
C PRO A 464 20.85 -33.85 20.48
N THR A 465 20.11 -34.93 20.65
CA THR A 465 20.56 -36.32 20.50
C THR A 465 20.02 -36.98 19.24
N GLY A 466 18.98 -36.41 18.62
CA GLY A 466 18.40 -36.94 17.40
C GLY A 466 17.54 -35.92 16.64
N PRO A 467 17.00 -36.31 15.47
CA PRO A 467 16.19 -35.45 14.63
C PRO A 467 14.93 -34.89 15.30
N SER A 468 14.37 -35.61 16.30
CA SER A 468 13.19 -35.19 17.06
C SER A 468 13.43 -33.98 17.98
N ASP A 469 14.70 -33.61 18.19
CA ASP A 469 15.07 -32.47 19.03
C ASP A 469 15.14 -31.17 18.21
N PHE A 470 14.54 -31.15 17.01
CA PHE A 470 14.51 -29.99 16.12
C PHE A 470 13.12 -29.79 15.52
N LEU A 471 12.70 -28.52 15.38
CA LEU A 471 11.51 -28.11 14.63
C LEU A 471 11.81 -27.87 13.14
N ASP A 472 12.74 -28.64 12.59
CA ASP A 472 13.12 -28.60 11.17
C ASP A 472 12.88 -29.99 10.57
N ASN A 473 11.69 -30.16 10.00
CA ASN A 473 11.27 -31.42 9.39
C ASN A 473 12.02 -31.70 8.07
N SER A 474 12.52 -30.66 7.39
CA SER A 474 13.30 -30.79 6.16
C SER A 474 14.70 -31.36 6.40
N GLY A 475 15.22 -31.18 7.62
CA GLY A 475 16.47 -31.74 8.08
C GLY A 475 17.71 -30.94 7.67
N PRO A 476 18.90 -31.44 8.03
CA PRO A 476 20.13 -30.69 7.88
C PRO A 476 20.49 -30.50 6.40
N THR A 477 20.75 -29.25 6.01
CA THR A 477 21.20 -28.91 4.66
C THR A 477 22.70 -28.63 4.66
N THR A 478 23.42 -29.08 3.62
CA THR A 478 24.84 -28.76 3.44
C THR A 478 24.99 -27.52 2.55
N THR A 479 25.61 -26.47 3.08
CA THR A 479 25.91 -25.24 2.31
C THR A 479 26.97 -25.50 1.24
N PRO A 480 27.12 -24.63 0.22
CA PRO A 480 28.18 -24.73 -0.80
C PRO A 480 29.63 -24.75 -0.27
N GLY A 481 29.84 -24.51 1.04
CA GLY A 481 31.14 -24.63 1.73
C GLY A 481 31.29 -25.90 2.60
N GLY A 482 30.35 -26.85 2.54
CA GLY A 482 30.40 -28.09 3.31
C GLY A 482 29.93 -27.98 4.76
N THR A 483 29.49 -26.79 5.20
CA THR A 483 28.89 -26.61 6.53
C THR A 483 27.47 -27.16 6.56
N ILE A 484 27.19 -28.04 7.51
CA ILE A 484 25.85 -28.54 7.78
C ILE A 484 25.11 -27.50 8.63
N VAL A 485 23.93 -27.10 8.17
CA VAL A 485 23.06 -26.12 8.84
C VAL A 485 21.67 -26.72 9.02
N ARG A 486 20.96 -26.27 10.06
CA ARG A 486 19.57 -26.62 10.37
C ARG A 486 18.73 -25.37 10.55
N GLY A 487 17.43 -25.56 10.59
CA GLY A 487 16.42 -24.52 10.75
C GLY A 487 16.03 -23.89 9.42
N LEU A 488 15.36 -22.73 9.46
CA LEU A 488 14.80 -22.14 8.24
C LEU A 488 15.88 -21.76 7.22
N ILE A 489 15.97 -22.50 6.12
CA ILE A 489 17.00 -22.39 5.09
C ILE A 489 16.66 -21.28 4.08
N PRO A 490 17.60 -20.35 3.78
CA PRO A 490 17.39 -19.28 2.81
C PRO A 490 17.04 -19.73 1.37
N PRO A 491 16.52 -18.81 0.52
CA PRO A 491 16.16 -17.42 0.83
C PRO A 491 14.96 -17.30 1.78
N LYS A 492 14.99 -16.30 2.65
CA LYS A 492 13.86 -15.93 3.51
C LYS A 492 13.89 -14.43 3.78
N ILE A 493 12.73 -13.84 4.00
CA ILE A 493 12.54 -12.45 4.43
C ILE A 493 11.51 -12.42 5.55
N GLY A 494 11.73 -11.57 6.55
CA GLY A 494 10.86 -11.42 7.70
C GLY A 494 10.53 -9.95 7.94
N LEU A 495 9.29 -9.68 8.30
CA LEU A 495 8.86 -8.43 8.91
C LEU A 495 8.60 -8.72 10.39
N GLU A 496 9.46 -8.16 11.23
CA GLU A 496 9.45 -8.35 12.67
C GLU A 496 8.59 -7.29 13.34
N PHE A 497 7.76 -7.77 14.28
CA PHE A 497 7.02 -6.96 15.22
C PHE A 497 7.60 -7.23 16.60
N ASP A 498 8.64 -6.47 16.94
CA ASP A 498 9.24 -6.47 18.26
C ASP A 498 8.29 -5.79 19.24
N ALA A 499 8.10 -6.42 20.39
CA ALA A 499 7.22 -5.90 21.43
C ALA A 499 7.97 -5.28 22.63
N LYS A 500 9.30 -5.10 22.52
CA LYS A 500 10.16 -4.47 23.53
C LYS A 500 10.73 -3.11 23.15
#